data_AF-A0A2N4UVU4-F1
#
_entry.id   AF-A0A2N4UVU4-F1
#
_cell.length_a   1.000
_cell.length_b   1.000
_cell.length_c   1.000
_cell.angle_alpha   90.00
_cell.angle_beta   90.00
_cell.angle_gamma   90.00
#
_symmetry.space_group_name_H-M   'P 1'
#
loop_
_entity.id
_entity.type
_entity.pdbx_description
1 polymer ?
#
loop_
_entity_poly.entity_id
_entity_poly.type
_entity_poly.pdbx_seq_one_letter_code
_entity_poly.pdbx_strand_id
1 'polypeptide(L)'
;MKQAIEFSNNEHPFLFVGSRRKSHNAYFIVVNSGSILIRLGKHEHLMSKGQGFWVPFDCLHALTILPGTQFFKVAFSIRLRQPLCRDAGFFIVTPLLNALLVELEKQPVEENDWNGVDGRLLKVVADQVANLSASTQSLSPAISKHYHSALALLLNGHKVTDSSAIKTIQPVLGMTLKEFESCLTIRETVKLIRSGRKLPQIAAQLNTSEVLLEALAMAILGKSFQ
;
A
#
# COMPACT_ATOMS: atom_id res chain seq x y z
N MET A 1 8.70 -23.07 -4.11
CA MET A 1 7.63 -22.95 -3.09
C MET A 1 6.66 -24.12 -3.18
N LYS A 2 6.52 -24.87 -2.08
CA LYS A 2 5.58 -26.01 -1.95
C LYS A 2 4.14 -25.58 -1.65
N GLN A 3 3.89 -24.32 -1.25
CA GLN A 3 2.58 -23.85 -0.83
C GLN A 3 1.91 -22.95 -1.87
N ALA A 4 0.57 -22.98 -1.91
CA ALA A 4 -0.24 -22.24 -2.88
C ALA A 4 -0.69 -20.85 -2.37
N ILE A 5 -0.57 -20.60 -1.07
CA ILE A 5 -0.97 -19.36 -0.41
C ILE A 5 0.14 -19.00 0.59
N GLU A 6 0.53 -17.73 0.65
CA GLU A 6 1.61 -17.23 1.49
C GLU A 6 1.13 -16.02 2.28
N PHE A 7 1.35 -16.02 3.59
CA PHE A 7 1.11 -14.88 4.46
C PHE A 7 2.42 -14.20 4.85
N SER A 8 2.36 -12.89 5.01
CA SER A 8 3.45 -12.08 5.56
C SER A 8 2.90 -10.94 6.39
N ASN A 9 3.50 -10.73 7.56
CA ASN A 9 3.36 -9.50 8.31
C ASN A 9 4.50 -8.56 7.91
N ASN A 10 4.18 -7.34 7.50
CA ASN A 10 5.14 -6.41 6.92
C ASN A 10 5.16 -5.12 7.74
N GLU A 11 6.37 -4.69 8.10
CA GLU A 11 6.61 -3.42 8.78
C GLU A 11 7.57 -2.56 7.95
N HIS A 12 7.17 -1.31 7.71
CA HIS A 12 7.94 -0.34 6.95
C HIS A 12 8.16 0.91 7.80
N PRO A 13 9.28 0.99 8.55
CA PRO A 13 9.59 2.19 9.33
C PRO A 13 9.86 3.41 8.44
N PHE A 14 10.34 3.18 7.22
CA PHE A 14 10.65 4.19 6.21
C PHE A 14 9.76 4.08 4.98
N LEU A 15 9.72 5.14 4.18
CA LEU A 15 9.01 5.19 2.91
C LEU A 15 9.57 4.12 1.95
N PHE A 16 8.70 3.25 1.48
CA PHE A 16 9.01 2.32 0.40
C PHE A 16 8.31 2.75 -0.90
N VAL A 17 9.09 2.90 -1.97
CA VAL A 17 8.59 3.26 -3.30
C VAL A 17 8.76 2.05 -4.23
N GLY A 18 7.67 1.35 -4.50
CA GLY A 18 7.63 0.23 -5.45
C GLY A 18 7.71 0.68 -6.91
N SER A 19 8.21 -0.19 -7.78
CA SER A 19 8.12 0.01 -9.23
C SER A 19 6.71 -0.31 -9.74
N ARG A 20 6.34 0.28 -10.88
CA ARG A 20 5.10 -0.07 -11.57
C ARG A 20 5.31 -1.39 -12.31
N ARG A 21 4.62 -2.45 -11.92
CA ARG A 21 4.79 -3.80 -12.47
C ARG A 21 3.48 -4.59 -12.46
N LYS A 22 3.42 -5.62 -13.30
CA LYS A 22 2.35 -6.61 -13.29
C LYS A 22 2.54 -7.57 -12.13
N SER A 23 1.45 -7.95 -11.47
CA SER A 23 1.51 -8.91 -10.37
C SER A 23 1.70 -10.33 -10.88
N HIS A 24 2.65 -11.08 -10.31
CA HIS A 24 2.89 -12.50 -10.63
C HIS A 24 2.01 -13.46 -9.81
N ASN A 25 1.33 -12.94 -8.79
CA ASN A 25 0.35 -13.65 -7.98
C ASN A 25 -0.86 -12.73 -7.78
N ALA A 26 -2.02 -13.30 -7.47
CA ALA A 26 -3.07 -12.50 -6.87
C ALA A 26 -2.70 -12.29 -5.40
N TYR A 27 -3.00 -11.14 -4.81
CA TYR A 27 -2.76 -10.91 -3.39
C TYR A 27 -3.71 -9.86 -2.85
N PHE A 28 -3.88 -9.84 -1.53
CA PHE A 28 -4.45 -8.69 -0.86
C PHE A 28 -3.50 -8.12 0.19
N ILE A 29 -3.75 -6.87 0.54
CA ILE A 29 -3.14 -6.17 1.68
C ILE A 29 -4.26 -5.72 2.63
N VAL A 30 -4.03 -5.85 3.94
CA VAL A 30 -4.85 -5.25 5.00
C VAL A 30 -3.95 -4.40 5.89
N VAL A 31 -4.26 -3.11 6.04
CA VAL A 31 -3.44 -2.18 6.84
C VAL A 31 -3.78 -2.29 8.32
N ASN A 32 -2.78 -2.51 9.17
CA ASN A 32 -2.94 -2.57 10.63
C ASN A 32 -2.71 -1.20 11.26
N SER A 33 -1.71 -0.46 10.77
CA SER A 33 -1.37 0.90 11.17
C SER A 33 -0.69 1.64 10.01
N GLY A 34 -0.75 2.97 10.01
CA GLY A 34 -0.22 3.79 8.92
C GLY A 34 -1.10 3.76 7.66
N SER A 35 -0.46 3.94 6.50
CA SER A 35 -1.15 4.13 5.21
C SER A 35 -0.32 3.68 4.01
N ILE A 36 -1.00 3.18 2.98
CA ILE A 36 -0.41 2.71 1.73
C ILE A 36 -1.09 3.43 0.56
N LEU A 37 -0.29 3.84 -0.44
CA LEU A 37 -0.79 4.33 -1.71
C LEU A 37 -0.69 3.23 -2.76
N ILE A 38 -1.79 2.92 -3.44
CA ILE A 38 -1.82 1.97 -4.55
C ILE A 38 -2.20 2.71 -5.83
N ARG A 39 -1.30 2.72 -6.80
CA ARG A 39 -1.57 3.27 -8.13
C ARG A 39 -2.09 2.18 -9.05
N LEU A 40 -3.31 2.38 -9.57
CA LEU A 40 -3.94 1.57 -10.62
C LEU A 40 -4.29 2.46 -11.82
N GLY A 41 -3.74 2.14 -13.00
CA GLY A 41 -3.99 2.97 -14.18
C GLY A 41 -3.49 4.41 -13.97
N LYS A 42 -4.43 5.37 -14.00
CA LYS A 42 -4.21 6.80 -13.75
C LYS A 42 -4.55 7.23 -12.32
N HIS A 43 -5.20 6.37 -11.54
CA HIS A 43 -5.68 6.70 -10.21
C HIS A 43 -4.72 6.19 -9.15
N GLU A 44 -4.64 6.93 -8.06
CA GLU A 44 -3.91 6.55 -6.86
C GLU A 44 -4.92 6.46 -5.72
N HIS A 45 -4.93 5.34 -5.03
CA HIS A 45 -5.85 5.03 -3.94
C HIS A 45 -5.10 5.08 -2.62
N LEU A 46 -5.71 5.67 -1.60
CA LEU A 46 -5.20 5.72 -0.23
C LEU A 46 -5.88 4.64 0.61
N MET A 47 -5.07 3.68 1.05
CA MET A 47 -5.45 2.69 2.04
C MET A 47 -4.98 3.13 3.43
N SER A 48 -5.87 3.10 4.41
CA SER A 48 -5.58 3.36 5.82
C SER A 48 -5.92 2.14 6.68
N LYS A 49 -5.63 2.21 7.98
CA LYS A 49 -5.96 1.19 8.98
C LYS A 49 -7.35 0.57 8.78
N GLY A 50 -7.42 -0.76 8.84
CA GLY A 50 -8.62 -1.57 8.74
C GLY A 50 -9.12 -1.80 7.30
N GLN A 51 -8.52 -1.16 6.30
CA GLN A 51 -8.92 -1.32 4.91
C GLN A 51 -8.16 -2.45 4.23
N GLY A 52 -8.89 -3.21 3.42
CA GLY A 52 -8.36 -4.24 2.54
C GLY A 52 -8.32 -3.76 1.09
N PHE A 53 -7.27 -4.14 0.36
CA PHE A 53 -7.20 -3.95 -1.09
C PHE A 53 -6.71 -5.20 -1.79
N TRP A 54 -7.45 -5.61 -2.83
CA TRP A 54 -7.18 -6.78 -3.64
C TRP A 54 -6.47 -6.38 -4.93
N VAL A 55 -5.42 -7.14 -5.27
CA VAL A 55 -4.66 -7.02 -6.50
C VAL A 55 -4.69 -8.37 -7.23
N PRO A 56 -5.39 -8.47 -8.37
CA PRO A 56 -5.50 -9.72 -9.11
C PRO A 56 -4.18 -10.05 -9.83
N PHE A 57 -4.09 -11.30 -10.30
CA PHE A 57 -2.99 -11.73 -11.17
C PHE A 57 -2.92 -10.85 -12.43
N ASP A 58 -1.70 -10.58 -12.92
CA ASP A 58 -1.41 -9.72 -14.07
C ASP A 58 -1.89 -8.25 -13.94
N CYS A 59 -2.31 -7.83 -12.74
CA CYS A 59 -2.69 -6.45 -12.49
C CYS A 59 -1.45 -5.53 -12.51
N LEU A 60 -1.44 -4.54 -13.41
CA LEU A 60 -0.40 -3.50 -13.45
C LEU A 60 -0.66 -2.46 -12.36
N HIS A 61 0.19 -2.43 -11.34
CA HIS A 61 0.05 -1.55 -10.20
C HIS A 61 1.42 -1.04 -9.71
N ALA A 62 1.41 -0.03 -8.84
CA ALA A 62 2.58 0.38 -8.06
C ALA A 62 2.16 0.62 -6.60
N LEU A 63 3.01 0.23 -5.66
CA LEU A 63 2.80 0.45 -4.23
C LEU A 63 3.73 1.55 -3.73
N THR A 64 3.23 2.46 -2.92
CA THR A 64 4.04 3.30 -2.04
C THR A 64 3.59 3.04 -0.61
N ILE A 65 4.48 2.57 0.25
CA ILE A 65 4.18 2.32 1.66
C ILE A 65 4.74 3.50 2.44
N LEU A 66 3.89 4.24 3.16
CA LEU A 66 4.31 5.42 3.90
C LEU A 66 5.08 5.01 5.17
N PRO A 67 5.97 5.87 5.70
CA PRO A 67 6.70 5.59 6.94
C PRO A 67 5.80 5.17 8.11
N GLY A 68 6.30 4.24 8.93
CA GLY A 68 5.60 3.72 10.10
C GLY A 68 4.39 2.83 9.80
N THR A 69 4.29 2.26 8.60
CA THR A 69 3.14 1.45 8.19
C THR A 69 3.37 -0.02 8.49
N GLN A 70 2.37 -0.66 9.10
CA GLN A 70 2.31 -2.11 9.30
C GLN A 70 1.10 -2.69 8.59
N PHE A 71 1.27 -3.80 7.89
CA PHE A 71 0.19 -4.45 7.15
C PHE A 71 0.39 -5.95 6.97
N PHE A 72 -0.73 -6.64 6.89
CA PHE A 72 -0.76 -8.03 6.45
C PHE A 72 -0.84 -8.11 4.94
N LYS A 73 -0.12 -9.07 4.36
CA LYS A 73 -0.24 -9.42 2.95
C LYS A 73 -0.42 -10.92 2.80
N VAL A 74 -1.43 -11.31 2.04
CA VAL A 74 -1.65 -12.71 1.65
C VAL A 74 -1.58 -12.82 0.14
N ALA A 75 -0.69 -13.66 -0.36
CA ALA A 75 -0.47 -13.92 -1.78
C ALA A 75 -0.96 -15.32 -2.17
N PHE A 76 -1.60 -15.42 -3.32
CA PHE A 76 -2.20 -16.62 -3.86
C PHE A 76 -1.52 -16.99 -5.19
N SER A 77 -0.98 -18.19 -5.25
CA SER A 77 -0.36 -18.73 -6.46
C SER A 77 -1.39 -18.86 -7.59
N ILE A 78 -0.97 -18.60 -8.82
CA ILE A 78 -1.79 -18.84 -10.02
C ILE A 78 -2.23 -20.32 -10.16
N ARG A 79 -1.54 -21.24 -9.48
CA ARG A 79 -1.88 -22.67 -9.48
C ARG A 79 -3.09 -23.00 -8.59
N LEU A 80 -3.57 -22.05 -7.79
CA LEU A 80 -4.77 -22.23 -6.98
C LEU A 80 -5.98 -22.43 -7.92
N ARG A 81 -6.72 -23.52 -7.71
CA ARG A 81 -7.87 -23.87 -8.57
C ARG A 81 -9.16 -23.15 -8.20
N GLN A 82 -9.22 -22.58 -7.00
CA GLN A 82 -10.37 -21.83 -6.51
C GLN A 82 -10.52 -20.54 -7.32
N PRO A 83 -11.76 -20.12 -7.65
CA PRO A 83 -11.99 -18.82 -8.26
C PRO A 83 -11.52 -17.71 -7.33
N LEU A 84 -10.83 -16.73 -7.89
CA LEU A 84 -10.37 -15.53 -7.19
C LEU A 84 -11.00 -14.29 -7.83
N CYS A 85 -11.14 -13.22 -7.04
CA CYS A 85 -11.64 -11.94 -7.52
C CYS A 85 -10.79 -11.43 -8.69
N ARG A 86 -11.45 -11.07 -9.80
CA ARG A 86 -10.81 -10.60 -11.03
C ARG A 86 -10.58 -9.10 -11.05
N ASP A 87 -11.36 -8.36 -10.27
CA ASP A 87 -11.28 -6.91 -10.18
C ASP A 87 -10.28 -6.50 -9.11
N ALA A 88 -9.49 -5.48 -9.40
CA ALA A 88 -8.67 -4.83 -8.38
C ALA A 88 -9.52 -3.84 -7.58
N GLY A 89 -9.15 -3.57 -6.34
CA GLY A 89 -9.79 -2.50 -5.56
C GLY A 89 -9.95 -2.80 -4.08
N PHE A 90 -10.66 -1.92 -3.40
CA PHE A 90 -11.00 -2.07 -1.99
C PHE A 90 -12.02 -3.17 -1.78
N PHE A 91 -11.88 -3.89 -0.68
CA PHE A 91 -12.85 -4.88 -0.22
C PHE A 91 -13.12 -4.73 1.28
N ILE A 92 -14.21 -5.34 1.74
CA ILE A 92 -14.58 -5.33 3.15
C ILE A 92 -13.78 -6.41 3.88
N VAL A 93 -12.95 -6.01 4.84
CA VAL A 93 -12.28 -6.94 5.76
C VAL A 93 -13.31 -7.42 6.77
N THR A 94 -13.76 -8.68 6.63
CA THR A 94 -14.73 -9.26 7.56
C THR A 94 -14.10 -9.47 8.95
N PRO A 95 -14.90 -9.51 10.03
CA PRO A 95 -14.38 -9.81 11.37
C PRO A 95 -13.61 -11.14 11.42
N LEU A 96 -14.09 -12.17 10.70
CA LEU A 96 -13.43 -13.46 10.60
C LEU A 96 -12.08 -13.33 9.87
N LEU A 97 -12.02 -12.65 8.72
CA LEU A 97 -10.77 -12.46 8.00
C LEU A 97 -9.74 -11.72 8.86
N ASN A 98 -10.15 -10.66 9.56
CA ASN A 98 -9.25 -9.93 10.45
C ASN A 98 -8.71 -10.83 11.57
N ALA A 99 -9.58 -11.63 12.21
CA ALA A 99 -9.15 -12.58 13.24
C ALA A 99 -8.14 -13.61 12.71
N LEU A 100 -8.37 -14.15 11.51
CA LEU A 100 -7.44 -15.09 10.87
C LEU A 100 -6.06 -14.47 10.64
N LEU A 101 -6.01 -13.22 10.19
CA LEU A 101 -4.74 -12.52 9.94
C LEU A 101 -3.96 -12.26 11.24
N VAL A 102 -4.66 -11.88 12.32
CA VAL A 102 -4.06 -11.71 13.65
C VAL A 102 -3.56 -13.04 14.22
N GLU A 103 -4.27 -14.15 13.99
CA GLU A 103 -3.79 -15.47 14.41
C GLU A 103 -2.61 -15.96 13.57
N LEU A 104 -2.59 -15.66 12.27
CA LEU A 104 -1.47 -15.97 11.37
C LEU A 104 -0.18 -15.22 11.77
N GLU A 105 -0.29 -13.97 12.23
CA GLU A 105 0.85 -13.19 12.74
C GLU A 105 1.57 -13.86 13.93
N LYS A 106 0.84 -14.62 14.75
CA LYS A 106 1.39 -15.30 15.93
C LYS A 106 2.09 -16.62 15.59
N GLN A 107 1.94 -17.12 14.37
CA GLN A 107 2.54 -18.40 13.97
C GLN A 107 4.04 -18.24 13.68
N PRO A 108 4.87 -19.22 14.03
CA PRO A 108 6.30 -19.17 13.74
C PRO A 108 6.58 -19.22 12.24
N VAL A 109 7.45 -18.34 11.75
CA VAL A 109 7.78 -18.18 10.31
C VAL A 109 8.53 -19.39 9.74
N GLU A 110 9.20 -20.17 10.59
CA GLU A 110 10.15 -21.22 10.20
C GLU A 110 9.50 -22.59 9.96
N GLU A 111 8.26 -22.80 10.43
CA GLU A 111 7.53 -24.06 10.36
C GLU A 111 6.27 -23.95 9.48
N ASN A 112 6.46 -23.62 8.21
CA ASN A 112 5.35 -23.55 7.25
C ASN A 112 4.91 -24.97 6.83
N ASP A 113 4.02 -25.60 7.63
CA ASP A 113 3.37 -26.87 7.30
C ASP A 113 1.95 -26.62 6.75
N TRP A 114 1.73 -27.00 5.49
CA TRP A 114 0.42 -26.85 4.85
C TRP A 114 -0.71 -27.64 5.56
N ASN A 115 -0.34 -28.69 6.29
CA ASN A 115 -1.27 -29.48 7.10
C ASN A 115 -1.29 -29.03 8.58
N GLY A 116 -0.40 -28.11 8.95
CA GLY A 116 -0.28 -27.49 10.26
C GLY A 116 -1.33 -26.42 10.54
N VAL A 117 -1.13 -25.68 11.64
CA VAL A 117 -2.06 -24.64 12.10
C VAL A 117 -2.16 -23.49 11.10
N ASP A 118 -1.02 -22.96 10.67
CA ASP A 118 -0.87 -21.93 9.65
C ASP A 118 -1.54 -22.33 8.32
N GLY A 119 -1.27 -23.54 7.83
CA GLY A 119 -1.88 -24.06 6.60
C GLY A 119 -3.40 -24.18 6.68
N ARG A 120 -3.95 -24.55 7.85
CA ARG A 120 -5.40 -24.56 8.08
C ARG A 120 -5.99 -23.15 8.09
N LEU A 121 -5.34 -22.18 8.73
CA LEU A 121 -5.77 -20.78 8.72
C LEU A 121 -5.77 -20.21 7.30
N LEU A 122 -4.72 -20.48 6.51
CA LEU A 122 -4.62 -20.04 5.11
C LEU A 122 -5.70 -20.64 4.21
N LYS A 123 -6.12 -21.89 4.46
CA LYS A 123 -7.27 -22.49 3.75
C LYS A 123 -8.57 -21.75 4.04
N VAL A 124 -8.82 -21.38 5.31
CA VAL A 124 -10.00 -20.57 5.66
C VAL A 124 -9.91 -19.18 5.02
N VAL A 125 -8.72 -18.56 4.97
CA VAL A 125 -8.52 -17.31 4.23
C VAL A 125 -8.87 -17.47 2.75
N ALA A 126 -8.48 -18.59 2.12
CA ALA A 126 -8.84 -18.91 0.74
C ALA A 126 -10.37 -18.94 0.55
N ASP A 127 -11.09 -19.59 1.47
CA ASP A 127 -12.56 -19.64 1.45
C ASP A 127 -13.20 -18.26 1.64
N GLN A 128 -12.64 -17.41 2.51
CA GLN A 128 -13.12 -16.03 2.68
C GLN A 128 -12.97 -15.19 1.40
N VAL A 129 -11.86 -15.35 0.66
CA VAL A 129 -11.62 -14.54 -0.54
C VAL A 129 -12.31 -15.07 -1.80
N ALA A 130 -12.80 -16.30 -1.79
CA ALA A 130 -13.51 -16.91 -2.92
C ALA A 130 -14.73 -16.10 -3.38
N ASN A 131 -15.40 -15.46 -2.42
CA ASN A 131 -16.61 -14.67 -2.64
C ASN A 131 -16.36 -13.17 -2.48
N LEU A 132 -15.09 -12.75 -2.46
CA LEU A 132 -14.72 -11.35 -2.29
C LEU A 132 -15.05 -10.54 -3.54
N SER A 133 -15.69 -9.39 -3.33
CA SER A 133 -15.87 -8.34 -4.34
C SER A 133 -14.95 -7.16 -4.04
N ALA A 134 -14.20 -6.71 -5.04
CA ALA A 134 -13.33 -5.53 -4.94
C ALA A 134 -13.86 -4.39 -5.82
N SER A 135 -13.59 -3.14 -5.42
CA SER A 135 -14.02 -1.96 -6.17
C SER A 135 -13.05 -0.79 -6.07
N THR A 136 -12.84 -0.09 -7.18
CA THR A 136 -12.02 1.14 -7.28
C THR A 136 -12.85 2.41 -7.37
N GLN A 137 -14.16 2.34 -7.10
CA GLN A 137 -15.06 3.49 -7.18
C GLN A 137 -14.72 4.63 -6.19
N SER A 138 -13.94 4.34 -5.16
CA SER A 138 -13.47 5.31 -4.17
C SER A 138 -11.95 5.46 -4.22
N LEU A 139 -11.45 6.67 -3.98
CA LEU A 139 -10.02 6.90 -3.74
C LEU A 139 -9.60 6.44 -2.34
N SER A 140 -10.52 6.47 -1.37
CA SER A 140 -10.36 5.84 -0.05
C SER A 140 -11.74 5.66 0.59
N PRO A 141 -12.14 4.45 0.99
CA PRO A 141 -13.42 4.21 1.68
C PRO A 141 -13.57 4.96 3.01
N ALA A 142 -12.46 5.36 3.64
CA ALA A 142 -12.45 6.12 4.90
C ALA A 142 -12.73 7.60 4.71
N ILE A 143 -12.72 8.09 3.47
CA ILE A 143 -12.92 9.50 3.15
C ILE A 143 -14.24 9.64 2.40
N SER A 144 -15.10 10.53 2.88
CA SER A 144 -16.35 10.87 2.20
C SER A 144 -16.10 11.32 0.76
N LYS A 145 -17.00 10.93 -0.15
CA LYS A 145 -16.95 11.31 -1.58
C LYS A 145 -16.81 12.81 -1.79
N HIS A 146 -17.36 13.62 -0.88
CA HIS A 146 -17.26 15.07 -0.91
C HIS A 146 -15.81 15.58 -0.95
N TYR A 147 -14.88 14.89 -0.28
CA TYR A 147 -13.47 15.29 -0.19
C TYR A 147 -12.56 14.53 -1.16
N HIS A 148 -13.11 13.72 -2.08
CA HIS A 148 -12.30 12.94 -3.03
C HIS A 148 -11.54 13.83 -4.01
N SER A 149 -12.07 14.99 -4.39
CA SER A 149 -11.35 15.95 -5.24
C SER A 149 -10.10 16.49 -4.53
N ALA A 150 -10.23 16.89 -3.27
CA ALA A 150 -9.11 17.34 -2.44
C ALA A 150 -8.09 16.22 -2.23
N LEU A 151 -8.54 14.99 -1.94
CA LEU A 151 -7.66 13.83 -1.85
C LEU A 151 -6.92 13.57 -3.17
N ALA A 152 -7.61 13.62 -4.32
CA ALA A 152 -6.99 13.43 -5.63
C ALA A 152 -5.92 14.48 -5.92
N LEU A 153 -6.16 15.75 -5.58
CA LEU A 153 -5.15 16.81 -5.68
C LEU A 153 -3.93 16.48 -4.82
N LEU A 154 -4.17 16.10 -3.57
CA LEU A 154 -3.09 15.78 -2.62
C LEU A 154 -2.24 14.60 -3.09
N LEU A 155 -2.86 13.49 -3.53
CA LEU A 155 -2.15 12.30 -4.01
C LEU A 155 -1.30 12.58 -5.27
N ASN A 156 -1.71 13.55 -6.08
CA ASN A 156 -0.96 14.03 -7.24
C ASN A 156 0.11 15.09 -6.89
N GLY A 157 0.31 15.40 -5.61
CA GLY A 157 1.32 16.36 -5.15
C GLY A 157 0.89 17.82 -5.25
N HIS A 158 -0.40 18.09 -5.45
CA HIS A 158 -0.93 19.45 -5.41
C HIS A 158 -1.31 19.84 -3.99
N LYS A 159 -1.15 21.14 -3.69
CA LYS A 159 -1.54 21.70 -2.40
C LYS A 159 -3.07 21.69 -2.25
N VAL A 160 -3.52 21.36 -1.06
CA VAL A 160 -4.92 21.50 -0.62
C VAL A 160 -4.96 22.58 0.44
N THR A 161 -5.82 23.59 0.25
CA THR A 161 -5.98 24.72 1.18
C THR A 161 -7.30 24.68 1.95
N ASP A 162 -8.24 23.84 1.54
CA ASP A 162 -9.51 23.64 2.24
C ASP A 162 -9.27 23.00 3.61
N SER A 163 -9.47 23.79 4.66
CA SER A 163 -9.27 23.38 6.04
C SER A 163 -10.20 22.23 6.46
N SER A 164 -11.39 22.11 5.90
CA SER A 164 -12.33 21.04 6.20
C SER A 164 -11.87 19.70 5.61
N ALA A 165 -11.40 19.73 4.36
CA ALA A 165 -10.78 18.59 3.70
C ALA A 165 -9.53 18.14 4.45
N ILE A 166 -8.63 19.06 4.83
CA ILE A 166 -7.41 18.75 5.57
C ILE A 166 -7.73 18.06 6.91
N LYS A 167 -8.68 18.60 7.69
CA LYS A 167 -9.11 18.01 8.96
C LYS A 167 -9.68 16.60 8.80
N THR A 168 -10.27 16.30 7.64
CA THR A 168 -10.83 14.98 7.34
C THR A 168 -9.78 13.99 6.83
N ILE A 169 -8.85 14.44 5.97
CA ILE A 169 -7.86 13.57 5.31
C ILE A 169 -6.69 13.24 6.25
N GLN A 170 -6.22 14.19 7.05
CA GLN A 170 -5.01 14.03 7.87
C GLN A 170 -5.09 12.84 8.85
N PRO A 171 -6.21 12.62 9.58
CA PRO A 171 -6.33 11.46 10.46
C PRO A 171 -6.26 10.12 9.70
N VAL A 172 -6.77 10.08 8.46
CA VAL A 172 -6.75 8.89 7.62
C VAL A 172 -5.34 8.58 7.12
N LEU A 173 -4.54 9.60 6.82
CA LEU A 173 -3.13 9.44 6.44
C LEU A 173 -2.29 8.85 7.58
N GLY A 174 -2.63 9.18 8.83
CA GLY A 174 -1.83 8.81 10.01
C GLY A 174 -0.56 9.68 10.18
N MET A 175 -0.48 10.80 9.48
CA MET A 175 0.61 11.77 9.54
C MET A 175 0.10 13.17 9.19
N THR A 176 0.89 14.20 9.47
CA THR A 176 0.56 15.58 9.08
C THR A 176 0.60 15.76 7.56
N LEU A 177 -0.12 16.77 7.06
CA LEU A 177 -0.09 17.09 5.63
C LEU A 177 1.32 17.40 5.13
N LYS A 178 2.14 18.09 5.94
CA LYS A 178 3.52 18.44 5.58
C LYS A 178 4.41 17.21 5.47
N GLU A 179 4.31 16.28 6.41
CA GLU A 179 5.04 15.01 6.34
C GLU A 179 4.65 14.21 5.10
N PHE A 180 3.35 14.20 4.76
CA PHE A 180 2.86 13.56 3.55
C PHE A 180 3.42 14.22 2.28
N GLU A 181 3.39 15.56 2.18
CA GLU A 181 3.97 16.31 1.06
C GLU A 181 5.48 16.04 0.91
N SER A 182 6.23 15.96 2.02
CA SER A 182 7.64 15.56 2.01
C SER A 182 7.81 14.12 1.51
N CYS A 183 6.96 13.19 1.93
CA CYS A 183 6.97 11.81 1.41
C CYS A 183 6.70 11.78 -0.11
N LEU A 184 5.76 12.58 -0.61
CA LEU A 184 5.48 12.66 -2.05
C LEU A 184 6.65 13.25 -2.84
N THR A 185 7.31 14.27 -2.28
CA THR A 185 8.52 14.87 -2.86
C THR A 185 9.61 13.82 -3.00
N ILE A 186 9.91 13.08 -1.92
CA ILE A 186 10.94 12.04 -1.93
C ILE A 186 10.56 10.85 -2.81
N ARG A 187 9.28 10.48 -2.84
CA ARG A 187 8.77 9.49 -3.80
C ARG A 187 9.07 9.89 -5.24
N GLU A 188 8.83 11.14 -5.60
CA GLU A 188 9.09 11.62 -6.95
C GLU A 188 10.60 11.66 -7.24
N THR A 189 11.42 12.11 -6.28
CA THR A 189 12.89 12.07 -6.39
C THR A 189 13.39 10.65 -6.67
N VAL A 190 12.93 9.64 -5.91
CA VAL A 190 13.29 8.23 -6.13
C VAL A 190 12.89 7.76 -7.53
N LYS A 191 11.70 8.14 -8.01
CA LYS A 191 11.25 7.79 -9.37
C LYS A 191 12.12 8.41 -10.45
N LEU A 192 12.50 9.68 -10.28
CA LEU A 192 13.34 10.41 -11.23
C LEU A 192 14.77 9.86 -11.26
N ILE A 193 15.35 9.51 -10.10
CA ILE A 193 16.65 8.82 -10.02
C ILE A 193 16.61 7.49 -10.77
N ARG A 194 15.57 6.67 -10.54
CA ARG A 194 15.39 5.40 -11.28
C ARG A 194 15.23 5.57 -12.79
N SER A 195 14.82 6.75 -13.24
CA SER A 195 14.79 7.11 -14.67
C SER A 195 16.11 7.66 -15.21
N GLY A 196 17.17 7.70 -14.39
CA GLY A 196 18.51 8.13 -14.76
C GLY A 196 18.78 9.63 -14.59
N ARG A 197 17.89 10.39 -13.94
CA ARG A 197 18.10 11.83 -13.70
C ARG A 197 19.05 12.04 -12.52
N LYS A 198 19.94 13.04 -12.63
CA LYS A 198 20.87 13.41 -11.56
C LYS A 198 20.21 14.33 -10.54
N LEU A 199 20.65 14.27 -9.28
CA LEU A 199 20.07 15.02 -8.18
C LEU A 199 19.95 16.55 -8.43
N PRO A 200 20.93 17.25 -9.03
CA PRO A 200 20.78 18.68 -9.34
C PRO A 200 19.62 18.99 -10.29
N GLN A 201 19.42 18.13 -11.30
CA GLN A 201 18.32 18.27 -12.27
C GLN A 201 16.97 18.05 -11.59
N ILE A 202 16.92 17.09 -10.67
CA ILE A 202 15.72 16.78 -9.90
C ILE A 202 15.38 17.94 -8.94
N ALA A 203 16.37 18.46 -8.22
CA ALA A 203 16.18 19.60 -7.33
C ALA A 203 15.61 20.81 -8.07
N ALA A 204 16.18 21.15 -9.23
CA ALA A 204 15.66 22.22 -10.09
C ALA A 204 14.21 21.95 -10.55
N GLN A 205 13.91 20.73 -11.01
CA GLN A 205 12.58 20.36 -11.47
C GLN A 205 11.52 20.41 -10.36
N LEU A 206 11.87 19.97 -9.15
CA LEU A 206 10.99 19.95 -7.99
C LEU A 206 10.98 21.29 -7.24
N ASN A 207 11.65 22.32 -7.76
CA ASN A 207 11.77 23.64 -7.16
C ASN A 207 12.23 23.59 -5.69
N THR A 208 13.31 22.84 -5.45
CA THR A 208 13.92 22.59 -4.13
C THR A 208 15.45 22.58 -4.24
N SER A 209 16.16 22.32 -3.14
CA SER A 209 17.62 22.18 -3.11
C SER A 209 18.08 20.73 -2.92
N GLU A 210 19.25 20.40 -3.44
CA GLU A 210 19.88 19.08 -3.23
C GLU A 210 20.08 18.78 -1.74
N VAL A 211 20.50 19.81 -0.98
CA VAL A 211 20.70 19.72 0.48
C VAL A 211 19.40 19.32 1.19
N LEU A 212 18.27 19.94 0.82
CA LEU A 212 16.98 19.59 1.42
C LEU A 212 16.54 18.18 1.00
N LEU A 213 16.76 17.79 -0.26
CA LEU A 213 16.43 16.43 -0.72
C LEU A 213 17.22 15.37 0.04
N GLU A 214 18.54 15.54 0.23
CA GLU A 214 19.37 14.60 1.00
C GLU A 214 18.98 14.53 2.47
N ALA A 215 18.71 15.68 3.10
CA ALA A 215 18.24 15.73 4.49
C ALA A 215 16.92 14.96 4.67
N LEU A 216 15.97 15.17 3.75
CA LEU A 216 14.71 14.45 3.73
C LEU A 216 14.88 12.96 3.40
N ALA A 217 15.84 12.58 2.54
CA ALA A 217 16.11 11.18 2.22
C ALA A 217 16.50 10.38 3.47
N MET A 218 17.40 10.92 4.28
CA MET A 218 17.79 10.27 5.53
C MET A 218 16.61 10.09 6.48
N ALA A 219 15.77 11.12 6.64
CA ALA A 219 14.61 11.06 7.53
C ALA A 219 13.49 10.15 7.01
N ILE A 220 13.25 10.13 5.69
CA ILE A 220 12.06 9.50 5.09
C ILE A 220 12.37 8.11 4.51
N LEU A 221 13.52 7.92 3.87
CA LEU A 221 13.95 6.63 3.30
C LEU A 221 14.84 5.81 4.25
N GLY A 222 15.38 6.44 5.30
CA GLY A 222 16.37 5.84 6.18
C GLY A 222 17.76 5.71 5.54
N LYS A 223 17.98 6.33 4.38
CA LYS A 223 19.24 6.30 3.61
C LYS A 223 19.33 7.44 2.61
N SER A 224 20.54 7.75 2.15
CA SER A 224 20.78 8.71 1.07
C SER A 224 20.34 8.19 -0.29
N PHE A 225 20.29 9.08 -1.28
CA PHE A 225 20.15 8.69 -2.67
C PHE A 225 21.46 8.03 -3.15
N GLN A 226 21.36 6.82 -3.71
CA GLN A 226 22.48 6.13 -4.37
C GLN A 226 22.50 6.45 -5.86
#